data_AF-A0A6B3ENY8-F1
#
_entry.id   AF-A0A6B3ENY8-F1
#
_cell.length_a   1.000
_cell.length_b   1.000
_cell.length_c   1.000
_cell.angle_alpha   90.00
_cell.angle_beta   90.00
_cell.angle_gamma   90.00
#
_symmetry.space_group_name_H-M   'P 1'
#
loop_
_entity.id
_entity.type
_entity.pdbx_description
1 polymer ?
#
loop_
_entity_poly.entity_id
_entity_poly.type
_entity_poly.pdbx_seq_one_letter_code
_entity_poly.pdbx_strand_id
1 'polypeptide(L)' 'LADVYWGDLDVLLLDLPPGTGDIAISVAQLVPNAEILVVTTPQQAAAEVAERAGSIAVQTHQKIVGVVE' A
#
# COMPACT_ATOMS: atom_id res chain seq x y z
N LEU A 1 -13.95 11.15 -15.44
CA LEU A 1 -13.21 11.37 -14.18
C LEU A 1 -13.11 12.86 -13.97
N ALA A 2 -13.38 13.36 -12.76
CA ALA A 2 -13.20 14.77 -12.41
C ALA A 2 -11.85 14.90 -11.68
N ASP A 3 -11.13 15.99 -11.96
CA ASP A 3 -9.90 16.29 -11.23
C ASP A 3 -10.22 16.58 -9.76
N VAL A 4 -9.35 16.11 -8.87
CA VAL A 4 -9.45 16.38 -7.42
C VAL A 4 -8.40 17.42 -7.05
N TYR A 5 -8.83 18.52 -6.45
CA TYR A 5 -7.95 19.53 -5.90
C TYR A 5 -7.62 19.19 -4.44
N TRP A 6 -6.38 18.76 -4.19
CA TRP A 6 -5.91 18.34 -2.87
C TRP A 6 -5.37 19.49 -2.00
N GLY A 7 -4.98 20.61 -2.62
CA GLY A 7 -4.39 21.75 -1.90
C GLY A 7 -2.97 21.45 -1.36
N ASP A 8 -2.64 22.04 -0.22
CA ASP A 8 -1.39 21.82 0.51
C ASP A 8 -1.60 20.67 1.51
N LEU A 9 -0.87 19.56 1.33
CA LEU A 9 -0.99 18.36 2.15
C LEU A 9 0.39 17.98 2.69
N ASP A 10 0.48 17.78 4.00
CA ASP A 10 1.65 17.16 4.62
C ASP A 10 1.70 15.66 4.31
N VAL A 11 0.53 15.00 4.26
CA VAL A 11 0.39 13.55 4.08
C VAL A 11 -0.88 13.23 3.28
N LEU A 12 -0.78 12.27 2.36
CA LEU A 12 -1.91 11.67 1.67
C LEU A 12 -1.94 10.16 1.97
N LEU A 13 -3.01 9.69 2.60
CA LEU A 13 -3.22 8.26 2.84
C LEU A 13 -4.03 7.65 1.69
N LEU A 14 -3.51 6.56 1.13
CA LEU A 14 -4.20 5.76 0.11
C LEU A 14 -4.65 4.44 0.74
N ASP A 15 -5.96 4.26 0.87
CA ASP A 15 -6.53 2.97 1.25
C ASP A 15 -6.57 2.04 0.04
N LEU A 16 -5.76 0.99 0.07
CA LEU A 16 -5.65 0.04 -1.02
C LEU A 16 -6.57 -1.15 -0.73
N PRO A 17 -7.26 -1.70 -1.76
CA PRO A 17 -7.98 -2.94 -1.58
C PRO A 17 -7.02 -4.06 -1.16
N PRO A 18 -7.49 -5.07 -0.42
CA PRO A 18 -6.64 -6.11 0.12
C PRO A 18 -5.95 -6.92 -0.99
N GLY A 19 -4.72 -7.36 -0.70
CA GLY A 19 -3.94 -8.26 -1.55
C GLY A 19 -2.95 -7.56 -2.49
N THR A 20 -2.61 -8.25 -3.57
CA THR A 20 -1.50 -7.93 -4.49
C THR A 20 -1.96 -7.63 -5.91
N GLY A 21 -3.24 -7.26 -6.08
CA GLY A 21 -3.85 -7.07 -7.39
C GLY A 21 -3.29 -5.87 -8.15
N ASP A 22 -3.82 -5.66 -9.36
CA ASP A 22 -3.37 -4.65 -10.32
C ASP A 22 -3.31 -3.23 -9.73
N ILE A 23 -4.16 -2.92 -8.74
CA ILE A 23 -4.20 -1.62 -8.07
C ILE A 23 -2.91 -1.36 -7.28
N ALA A 24 -2.40 -2.33 -6.52
CA ALA A 24 -1.17 -2.16 -5.74
C ALA A 24 0.04 -1.91 -6.67
N ILE A 25 0.12 -2.66 -7.77
CA ILE A 25 1.17 -2.50 -8.79
C ILE A 25 1.04 -1.15 -9.50
N SER A 26 -0.18 -0.77 -9.87
CA SER A 26 -0.44 0.51 -10.54
C SER A 26 -0.09 1.70 -9.64
N VAL A 27 -0.42 1.64 -8.35
CA VAL A 27 -0.03 2.68 -7.38
C VAL A 27 1.48 2.76 -7.25
N ALA A 28 2.18 1.63 -7.19
CA ALA A 28 3.65 1.62 -7.16
C ALA A 28 4.28 2.27 -8.40
N GLN A 29 3.65 2.13 -9.57
CA GLN A 29 4.12 2.74 -10.82
C GLN A 29 3.79 4.23 -10.91
N LEU A 30 2.59 4.63 -10.48
CA LEU A 30 2.11 6.02 -10.55
C LEU A 30 2.71 6.91 -9.45
N VAL A 31 2.98 6.33 -8.28
CA VAL A 31 3.49 7.02 -7.09
C VAL A 31 4.69 6.25 -6.53
N PRO A 32 5.84 6.22 -7.24
CA PRO A 32 6.99 5.37 -6.90
C PRO A 32 7.64 5.71 -5.55
N ASN A 33 7.45 6.94 -5.07
CA ASN A 33 7.98 7.39 -3.78
C ASN A 33 7.01 7.15 -2.61
N ALA A 34 5.85 6.53 -2.85
CA ALA A 34 4.92 6.19 -1.78
C ALA A 34 5.55 5.16 -0.83
N GLU A 35 5.36 5.41 0.46
CA GLU A 35 5.73 4.49 1.52
C GLU A 35 4.55 3.55 1.85
N ILE A 36 4.84 2.29 2.15
CA ILE A 36 3.84 1.26 2.42
C ILE A 36 3.79 0.97 3.92
N LEU A 37 2.59 1.09 4.49
CA LEU A 37 2.25 0.59 5.82
C LEU A 37 1.40 -0.67 5.66
N VAL A 38 1.90 -1.80 6.14
CA VAL A 38 1.15 -3.07 6.08
C VAL A 38 0.26 -3.18 7.30
N VAL A 39 -1.02 -3.48 7.10
CA VAL A 39 -1.98 -3.70 8.18
C VAL A 39 -2.42 -5.16 8.16
N THR A 40 -2.42 -5.79 9.34
CA THR A 40 -2.85 -7.18 9.50
C THR A 40 -3.60 -7.36 10.82
N THR A 41 -4.00 -8.60 11.10
CA THR A 41 -4.58 -9.01 12.38
C THR A 41 -4.01 -10.39 12.76
N PRO A 42 -4.07 -10.81 14.04
CA PRO A 42 -3.42 -12.05 14.49
C PRO A 42 -3.93 -13.35 13.84
N GLN A 43 -5.05 -13.30 13.10
CA GLN A 43 -5.56 -14.45 12.37
C GLN A 43 -4.63 -14.80 11.21
N GLN A 44 -4.22 -16.07 11.12
CA GLN A 44 -3.28 -16.56 10.12
C GLN A 44 -3.66 -16.17 8.67
N ALA A 45 -4.94 -16.22 8.32
CA ALA A 45 -5.40 -15.84 6.99
C ALA A 45 -5.14 -14.35 6.66
N ALA A 46 -5.25 -13.44 7.63
CA ALA A 46 -4.97 -12.02 7.45
C ALA A 46 -3.45 -11.77 7.35
N ALA A 47 -2.66 -12.48 8.16
CA ALA A 47 -1.20 -12.43 8.12
C ALA A 47 -0.67 -12.87 6.75
N GLU A 48 -1.18 -13.97 6.18
CA GLU A 48 -0.78 -14.44 4.85
C GLU A 48 -1.09 -13.44 3.73
N VAL A 49 -2.21 -12.72 3.82
CA VAL A 49 -2.57 -11.67 2.84
C VAL A 49 -1.64 -10.46 2.99
N ALA A 50 -1.38 -10.04 4.22
CA ALA A 50 -0.48 -8.93 4.54
C ALA A 50 0.96 -9.20 4.10
N GLU A 51 1.45 -10.43 4.29
CA GLU A 51 2.79 -10.87 3.85
C GLU A 51 2.94 -10.77 2.32
N ARG A 52 1.92 -11.18 1.58
CA ARG A 52 1.90 -11.05 0.11
C ARG A 52 1.93 -9.59 -0.33
N ALA A 53 1.14 -8.73 0.32
CA ALA A 53 1.13 -7.29 0.05
C ALA A 53 2.51 -6.65 0.31
N GLY A 54 3.14 -6.99 1.44
CA GLY A 54 4.51 -6.55 1.75
C GLY A 54 5.54 -7.07 0.74
N SER A 55 5.39 -8.30 0.25
CA SER A 55 6.28 -8.88 -0.75
C SER A 55 6.24 -8.13 -2.09
N ILE A 56 5.05 -7.65 -2.51
CA ILE A 56 4.92 -6.81 -3.70
C ILE A 56 5.62 -5.48 -3.51
N ALA A 57 5.46 -4.83 -2.35
CA ALA A 57 6.14 -3.57 -2.07
C ALA A 57 7.67 -3.71 -2.21
N VAL A 58 8.24 -4.83 -1.76
CA VAL A 58 9.67 -5.12 -1.96
C VAL A 58 10.02 -5.31 -3.43
N GLN A 59 9.21 -6.05 -4.20
CA GLN A 59 9.44 -6.26 -5.64
C GLN A 59 9.33 -4.97 -6.46
N THR A 60 8.43 -4.07 -6.06
CA THR A 60 8.24 -2.75 -6.67
C THR A 60 9.19 -1.68 -6.12
N HIS A 61 10.12 -2.07 -5.23
CA HIS A 61 11.11 -1.19 -4.61
C HIS A 61 10.49 -0.06 -3.77
N GLN A 62 9.26 -0.24 -3.30
CA GLN A 62 8.63 0.67 -2.36
C GLN A 62 9.17 0.45 -0.95
N LYS A 63 9.32 1.54 -0.21
CA LYS A 63 9.78 1.49 1.18
C LYS A 63 8.62 1.07 2.08
N ILE A 64 8.82 -0.02 2.83
CA ILE A 64 7.91 -0.43 3.90
C ILE A 64 8.30 0.33 5.17
N VAL A 65 7.37 1.10 5.74
CA VAL A 65 7.60 1.88 6.97
C VAL A 65 7.30 1.11 8.24
N GLY A 66 6.48 0.07 8.15
CA GLY A 66 6.14 -0.78 9.28
C GLY A 66 4.97 -1.71 9.03
N VAL A 67 4.63 -2.45 10.08
CA VAL A 67 3.45 -3.33 10.15
C VAL A 67 2.62 -2.92 11.37
N VAL A 68 1.30 -2.88 11.21
CA VAL A 68 0.33 -2.71 12.30
C VAL A 68 -0.47 -4.00 12.44
N GLU A 69 -0.54 -4.54 13.66
CA GLU A 69 -1.32 -5.74 14.03
C GLU A 69 -2.26 -5.44 15.21
#